data_AF-A0A496WP76-F1
#
_entry.id   AF-A0A496WP76-F1
#
_cell.length_a   1.000
_cell.length_b   1.000
_cell.length_c   1.000
_cell.angle_alpha   90.00
_cell.angle_beta   90.00
_cell.angle_gamma   90.00
#
_symmetry.space_group_name_H-M   'P 1'
#
loop_
_entity.id
_entity.type
_entity.pdbx_description
1 polymer ?
#
loop_
_entity_poly.entity_id
_entity_poly.type
_entity_poly.pdbx_seq_one_letter_code
_entity_poly.pdbx_strand_id
1 'polypeptide(L)'
;MESMTMEYHIGNVRTIIAAIMVLMVLWAQPVRAEAEKVKEEVISPITVKVPPATAASDDEGWQSLFDGKTLAGWTMGKGKPVTSGWAVDDGCIFRTGEGKKGSIFADKKYENFELKFEWKISKKGNSGIKYRFNRGKGVEYQVLDDAAHNEAYRKLHPSHMAGSIYGMFSSNDQKVLKPVGEFNKSRIVARGTKIEHWLNGKMVVEADTSSKEWAEAKANSKFKKVKGFGEGSGGLMLQDHGGCKVWYRNIRIRVLHPTDKAITTDTKGLFFREDMIDVGATFPITQKHVANENLTLKLYGPAPKDQIKKSHDTKKKNDSHYICSKGITERWALAFEKKDAKADLSGKLAEIRLRTRNAKNTLHIILNTSEGWVVSNEGVDPSDDWATTSLMVKDLTWSALDIKTVTKGKDKKTPGLKDVSEIGFTDLAKSGDSAVCIDWIEVWERPAPNRMHVVKAVDGYQIYDGNKPVLFYNSKPNTFGCYTRANYVHPVMGLDGEEMTDDFPCDHPHHRGIFWA
;
A
#
# COMPACT_ATOMS: atom_id res chain seq x y z
N MET A 1 68.66 26.67 -16.96
CA MET A 1 68.88 25.70 -18.05
C MET A 1 68.26 24.40 -17.63
N GLU A 2 67.19 24.00 -18.33
CA GLU A 2 66.76 22.63 -18.71
C GLU A 2 66.81 21.51 -17.65
N SER A 3 65.86 20.60 -17.48
CA SER A 3 64.64 20.16 -18.19
C SER A 3 63.95 19.13 -17.25
N MET A 4 62.62 19.13 -17.07
CA MET A 4 61.65 18.14 -17.61
C MET A 4 62.20 16.68 -17.73
N THR A 5 61.55 15.59 -17.29
CA THR A 5 60.11 15.23 -17.38
C THR A 5 59.76 13.93 -16.61
N MET A 6 58.49 13.82 -16.16
CA MET A 6 57.54 12.67 -16.08
C MET A 6 58.02 11.27 -15.58
N GLU A 7 57.34 10.52 -14.70
CA GLU A 7 56.00 9.91 -14.86
C GLU A 7 55.52 9.13 -13.59
N TYR A 8 54.19 9.21 -13.33
CA TYR A 8 53.21 8.25 -12.77
C TYR A 8 53.39 7.42 -11.45
N HIS A 9 52.52 7.77 -10.48
CA HIS A 9 51.61 6.95 -9.63
C HIS A 9 52.08 5.78 -8.72
N ILE A 10 51.75 5.95 -7.42
CA ILE A 10 51.18 5.03 -6.39
C ILE A 10 51.94 5.14 -5.07
N GLY A 11 51.26 5.52 -3.98
CA GLY A 11 51.88 5.41 -2.65
C GLY A 11 51.26 6.13 -1.44
N ASN A 12 50.02 6.65 -1.49
CA ASN A 12 49.37 7.23 -0.31
C ASN A 12 48.73 6.15 0.59
N VAL A 13 49.54 5.43 1.37
CA VAL A 13 49.06 4.50 2.43
C VAL A 13 49.80 4.69 3.77
N ARG A 14 50.76 5.62 3.89
CA ARG A 14 51.49 5.83 5.15
C ARG A 14 51.05 7.03 6.00
N THR A 15 50.16 7.89 5.49
CA THR A 15 49.76 9.12 6.21
C THR A 15 48.41 9.01 6.93
N ILE A 16 47.63 7.96 6.71
CA ILE A 16 46.30 7.77 7.35
C ILE A 16 46.37 6.91 8.62
N ILE A 17 47.44 6.13 8.82
CA ILE A 17 47.60 5.26 10.00
C ILE A 17 48.20 6.00 11.22
N ALA A 18 48.85 7.16 11.02
CA ALA A 18 49.43 7.95 12.11
C ALA A 18 48.43 8.93 12.77
N ALA A 19 47.30 9.24 12.13
CA ALA A 19 46.30 10.20 12.66
C ALA A 19 45.25 9.55 13.60
N ILE A 20 45.10 8.23 13.58
CA ILE A 20 44.09 7.52 14.39
C ILE A 20 44.63 7.06 15.76
N MET A 21 45.95 7.05 15.98
CA MET A 21 46.54 6.70 17.28
C MET A 21 46.75 7.87 18.25
N VAL A 22 46.57 9.13 17.82
CA VAL A 22 46.79 10.33 18.66
C VAL A 22 45.50 10.82 19.36
N LEU A 23 44.33 10.27 19.03
CA LEU A 23 43.04 10.64 19.63
C LEU A 23 42.52 9.69 20.72
N MET A 24 43.27 8.62 21.07
CA MET A 24 42.92 7.67 22.14
C MET A 24 43.71 7.85 23.44
N VAL A 25 44.50 8.92 23.59
CA VAL A 25 45.40 9.14 24.76
C VAL A 25 45.11 10.43 25.54
N LEU A 26 43.99 11.11 25.28
CA LEU A 26 43.55 12.22 26.12
C LEU A 26 42.20 11.87 26.75
N TRP A 27 42.17 11.90 28.09
CA TRP A 27 41.03 11.71 29.02
C TRP A 27 40.85 10.33 29.65
N ALA A 28 41.95 9.68 30.01
CA ALA A 28 41.97 8.73 31.12
C ALA A 28 42.84 9.28 32.26
N GLN A 29 42.25 9.45 33.47
CA GLN A 29 42.82 9.17 34.80
C GLN A 29 41.87 9.69 35.92
N PRO A 30 41.96 9.16 37.16
CA PRO A 30 40.83 8.74 38.00
C PRO A 30 40.58 9.64 39.22
N VAL A 31 39.38 9.60 39.82
CA VAL A 31 39.17 10.11 41.19
C VAL A 31 38.28 9.19 42.02
N ARG A 32 38.76 9.06 43.26
CA ARG A 32 38.46 8.19 44.40
C ARG A 32 37.17 8.61 45.12
N ALA A 33 36.57 7.67 45.85
CA ALA A 33 35.39 7.86 46.68
C ALA A 33 35.62 8.83 47.84
N GLU A 34 34.65 9.69 48.10
CA GLU A 34 34.39 10.29 49.41
C GLU A 34 32.88 10.48 49.59
N ALA A 35 32.38 10.07 50.75
CA ALA A 35 30.97 10.00 51.08
C ALA A 35 30.53 11.29 51.78
N GLU A 36 29.51 11.96 51.24
CA GLU A 36 28.73 12.93 51.99
C GLU A 36 27.24 12.56 51.98
N LYS A 37 26.67 12.48 53.18
CA LYS A 37 25.25 12.24 53.43
C LYS A 37 24.45 13.48 53.04
N VAL A 38 23.56 13.35 52.07
CA VAL A 38 22.44 14.29 51.88
C VAL A 38 21.14 13.51 51.97
N LYS A 39 20.22 14.05 52.78
CA LYS A 39 18.97 13.44 53.23
C LYS A 39 18.04 13.07 52.07
N GLU A 40 17.41 11.90 52.17
CA GLU A 40 16.30 11.48 51.33
C GLU A 40 15.11 12.44 51.49
N GLU A 41 14.77 13.14 50.42
CA GLU A 41 13.40 13.56 50.17
C GLU A 41 12.74 12.51 49.26
N VAL A 42 11.75 11.82 49.82
CA VAL A 42 10.93 10.83 49.11
C VAL A 42 10.09 11.57 48.07
N ILE A 43 10.60 11.69 46.85
CA ILE A 43 9.79 12.05 45.69
C ILE A 43 9.24 10.75 45.12
N SER A 44 7.94 10.55 45.31
CA SER A 44 7.13 9.51 44.68
C SER A 44 7.51 9.35 43.19
N PRO A 45 7.61 8.12 42.64
CA PRO A 45 7.99 7.96 41.24
C PRO A 45 6.96 8.63 40.35
N ILE A 46 7.37 9.75 39.73
CA ILE A 46 6.68 10.32 38.58
C ILE A 46 6.72 9.22 37.52
N THR A 47 5.56 8.62 37.28
CA THR A 47 5.36 7.70 36.17
C THR A 47 5.48 8.54 34.90
N VAL A 48 6.70 8.63 34.34
CA VAL A 48 6.89 9.15 32.99
C VAL A 48 6.22 8.14 32.06
N LYS A 49 5.01 8.47 31.61
CA LYS A 49 4.42 7.85 30.42
C LYS A 49 5.34 8.19 29.26
N VAL A 50 6.29 7.30 28.97
CA VAL A 50 7.05 7.32 27.73
C VAL A 50 6.02 7.23 26.60
N PRO A 51 5.88 8.25 25.73
CA PRO A 51 5.01 8.17 24.57
C PRO A 51 5.46 6.99 23.69
N PRO A 52 4.54 6.29 23.00
CA PRO A 52 4.93 5.28 22.02
C PRO A 52 5.89 5.92 21.02
N ALA A 53 7.03 5.27 20.76
CA ALA A 53 7.92 5.69 19.69
C ALA A 53 7.10 5.72 18.40
N THR A 54 6.86 6.92 17.87
CA THR A 54 6.29 7.14 16.55
C THR A 54 7.23 6.51 15.54
N ALA A 55 6.84 5.34 15.04
CA ALA A 55 7.52 4.74 13.93
C ALA A 55 7.55 5.71 12.75
N ALA A 56 8.75 6.13 12.34
CA ALA A 56 8.93 6.95 11.15
C ALA A 56 8.34 6.20 9.94
N SER A 57 7.37 6.83 9.28
CA SER A 57 6.88 6.44 7.96
C SER A 57 7.77 7.09 6.89
N ASP A 58 8.18 6.35 5.87
CA ASP A 58 8.79 6.92 4.67
C ASP A 58 7.73 7.39 3.66
N ASP A 59 8.18 8.12 2.63
CA ASP A 59 7.33 8.81 1.64
C ASP A 59 6.50 7.86 0.74
N GLU A 60 6.75 6.55 0.83
CA GLU A 60 6.00 5.50 0.14
C GLU A 60 4.89 4.87 1.01
N GLY A 61 4.67 5.39 2.23
CA GLY A 61 3.70 4.89 3.19
C GLY A 61 4.20 3.69 4.01
N TRP A 62 5.50 3.39 4.01
CA TRP A 62 6.05 2.33 4.84
C TRP A 62 6.36 2.82 6.25
N GLN A 63 5.67 2.24 7.22
CA GLN A 63 5.98 2.38 8.63
C GLN A 63 7.03 1.33 9.05
N SER A 64 8.13 1.75 9.67
CA SER A 64 9.01 0.77 10.32
C SER A 64 8.34 0.15 11.55
N LEU A 65 8.45 -1.16 11.71
CA LEU A 65 8.04 -1.86 12.94
C LEU A 65 9.21 -2.12 13.88
N PHE A 66 10.42 -1.72 13.48
CA PHE A 66 11.62 -1.88 14.28
C PHE A 66 12.62 -0.77 13.95
N ASP A 67 13.10 -0.08 14.98
CA ASP A 67 14.02 1.05 14.86
C ASP A 67 15.50 0.63 14.72
N GLY A 68 15.78 -0.68 14.77
CA GLY A 68 17.14 -1.23 14.75
C GLY A 68 17.87 -1.19 16.10
N LYS A 69 17.24 -0.65 17.15
CA LYS A 69 17.91 -0.31 18.42
C LYS A 69 17.16 -0.84 19.64
N THR A 70 15.83 -0.84 19.62
CA THR A 70 14.98 -1.16 20.76
C THR A 70 13.86 -2.11 20.36
N LEU A 71 13.28 -2.80 21.35
CA LEU A 71 12.07 -3.61 21.16
C LEU A 71 10.79 -2.78 21.38
N ALA A 72 10.87 -1.45 21.23
CA ALA A 72 9.69 -0.59 21.28
C ALA A 72 8.71 -0.99 20.18
N GLY A 73 7.41 -1.00 20.49
CA GLY A 73 6.37 -1.49 19.58
C GLY A 73 6.17 -3.01 19.61
N TRP A 74 6.95 -3.75 20.41
CA TRP A 74 6.84 -5.19 20.59
C TRP A 74 6.57 -5.57 22.04
N THR A 75 5.66 -6.51 22.23
CA THR A 75 5.27 -7.01 23.55
C THR A 75 5.22 -8.53 23.60
N MET A 76 5.41 -9.09 24.79
CA MET A 76 5.02 -10.47 25.08
C MET A 76 3.49 -10.58 25.22
N GLY A 77 2.98 -11.81 25.31
CA GLY A 77 1.55 -12.07 25.44
C GLY A 77 0.85 -11.20 26.50
N LYS A 78 -0.34 -10.69 26.15
CA LYS A 78 -1.14 -9.73 26.93
C LYS A 78 -0.49 -8.33 27.09
N GLY A 79 0.32 -7.89 26.12
CA GLY A 79 0.88 -6.53 26.09
C GLY A 79 1.99 -6.29 27.12
N LYS A 80 2.60 -7.35 27.64
CA LYS A 80 3.67 -7.23 28.64
C LYS A 80 4.97 -6.79 27.96
N PRO A 81 5.81 -5.97 28.60
CA PRO A 81 7.13 -5.62 28.06
C PRO A 81 7.96 -6.87 27.76
N VAL A 82 8.83 -6.79 26.76
CA VAL A 82 9.76 -7.88 26.42
C VAL A 82 10.94 -7.84 27.39
N THR A 83 10.98 -8.82 28.31
CA THR A 83 11.97 -8.88 29.41
C THR A 83 12.84 -10.13 29.38
N SER A 84 12.58 -11.08 28.49
CA SER A 84 13.34 -12.33 28.38
C SER A 84 13.18 -12.97 27.01
N GLY A 85 14.21 -13.69 26.57
CA GLY A 85 14.21 -14.50 25.35
C GLY A 85 14.44 -13.72 24.05
N TRP A 86 14.09 -12.45 23.99
CA TRP A 86 14.32 -11.60 22.82
C TRP A 86 15.20 -10.42 23.19
N ALA A 87 16.11 -10.06 22.28
CA ALA A 87 17.03 -8.95 22.42
C ALA A 87 17.18 -8.22 21.08
N VAL A 88 17.85 -7.08 21.10
CA VAL A 88 18.38 -6.45 19.89
C VAL A 88 19.84 -6.84 19.73
N ASP A 89 20.19 -7.34 18.55
CA ASP A 89 21.55 -7.78 18.20
C ASP A 89 21.83 -7.35 16.75
N ASP A 90 22.89 -6.55 16.55
CA ASP A 90 23.32 -6.05 15.23
C ASP A 90 22.17 -5.57 14.33
N GLY A 91 21.36 -4.63 14.85
CA GLY A 91 20.24 -4.08 14.10
C GLY A 91 19.15 -5.10 13.77
N CYS A 92 19.03 -6.18 14.56
CA CYS A 92 18.02 -7.22 14.42
C CYS A 92 17.23 -7.41 15.72
N ILE A 93 15.94 -7.70 15.60
CA ILE A 93 15.18 -8.40 16.66
C ILE A 93 15.65 -9.85 16.67
N PHE A 94 16.25 -10.28 17.77
CA PHE A 94 16.93 -11.56 17.89
C PHE A 94 16.29 -12.42 18.98
N ARG A 95 15.79 -13.60 18.59
CA ARG A 95 15.48 -14.65 19.56
C ARG A 95 16.78 -15.30 20.00
N THR A 96 17.19 -15.07 21.25
CA THR A 96 18.54 -15.40 21.71
C THR A 96 18.84 -16.91 21.80
N GLY A 97 17.81 -17.73 21.83
CA GLY A 97 17.88 -19.16 22.15
C GLY A 97 18.01 -19.49 23.64
N GLU A 98 18.11 -18.47 24.47
CA GLU A 98 18.18 -18.56 25.93
C GLU A 98 16.97 -17.84 26.57
N GLY A 99 16.82 -17.90 27.88
CA GLY A 99 15.71 -17.23 28.59
C GLY A 99 14.33 -17.85 28.37
N LYS A 100 13.28 -17.14 28.80
CA LYS A 100 11.90 -17.64 28.76
C LYS A 100 11.42 -17.81 27.31
N LYS A 101 10.78 -18.95 27.04
CA LYS A 101 10.13 -19.22 25.77
C LYS A 101 8.87 -18.37 25.62
N GLY A 102 8.64 -17.83 24.43
CA GLY A 102 7.45 -17.06 24.13
C GLY A 102 7.59 -16.19 22.89
N SER A 103 6.54 -16.14 22.09
CA SER A 103 6.44 -15.23 20.94
C SER A 103 6.26 -13.79 21.39
N ILE A 104 6.64 -12.86 20.52
CA ILE A 104 6.39 -11.42 20.67
C ILE A 104 5.41 -10.93 19.61
N PHE A 105 4.71 -9.86 19.93
CA PHE A 105 3.59 -9.31 19.15
C PHE A 105 3.85 -7.85 18.88
N ALA A 106 3.52 -7.39 17.67
CA ALA A 106 3.48 -5.97 17.39
C ALA A 106 2.26 -5.34 18.11
N ASP A 107 2.40 -4.10 18.56
CA ASP A 107 1.37 -3.42 19.35
C ASP A 107 0.11 -3.05 18.55
N LYS A 108 0.21 -3.02 17.22
CA LYS A 108 -0.89 -2.66 16.31
C LYS A 108 -1.49 -3.88 15.61
N LYS A 109 -2.75 -3.73 15.22
CA LYS A 109 -3.47 -4.70 14.36
C LYS A 109 -3.58 -4.15 12.93
N TYR A 110 -3.56 -5.06 11.97
CA TYR A 110 -3.61 -4.76 10.54
C TYR A 110 -4.61 -5.69 9.85
N GLU A 111 -5.35 -5.13 8.90
CA GLU A 111 -6.32 -5.87 8.07
C GLU A 111 -5.78 -6.08 6.67
N ASN A 112 -5.56 -4.96 5.99
CA ASN A 112 -5.03 -4.87 4.65
C ASN A 112 -3.65 -4.23 4.74
N PHE A 113 -2.62 -4.94 4.31
CA PHE A 113 -1.25 -4.48 4.45
C PHE A 113 -0.29 -5.16 3.48
N GLU A 114 0.83 -4.50 3.25
CA GLU A 114 2.04 -5.07 2.68
C GLU A 114 3.13 -5.06 3.76
N LEU A 115 3.69 -6.21 4.11
CA LEU A 115 4.76 -6.36 5.09
C LEU A 115 6.03 -6.81 4.36
N LYS A 116 7.13 -6.05 4.50
CA LYS A 116 8.48 -6.45 4.10
C LYS A 116 9.31 -6.74 5.33
N PHE A 117 10.12 -7.78 5.28
CA PHE A 117 11.03 -8.14 6.36
C PHE A 117 12.18 -8.97 5.84
N GLU A 118 13.30 -8.90 6.54
CA GLU A 118 14.43 -9.81 6.36
C GLU A 118 14.53 -10.75 7.54
N TRP A 119 14.89 -12.00 7.27
CA TRP A 119 15.10 -12.99 8.32
C TRP A 119 16.32 -13.87 8.06
N LYS A 120 16.97 -14.26 9.15
CA LYS A 120 18.09 -15.20 9.20
C LYS A 120 17.81 -16.19 10.32
N ILE A 121 18.18 -17.45 10.14
CA ILE A 121 18.01 -18.50 11.15
C ILE A 121 19.31 -19.24 11.42
N SER A 122 19.36 -19.88 12.58
CA SER A 122 20.36 -20.89 12.92
C SER A 122 20.05 -22.25 12.30
N LYS A 123 21.01 -23.18 12.36
CA LYS A 123 20.83 -24.56 11.87
C LYS A 123 19.69 -25.24 12.62
N LYS A 124 18.80 -25.93 11.90
CA LYS A 124 17.53 -26.48 12.42
C LYS A 124 16.56 -25.42 12.97
N GLY A 125 16.77 -24.15 12.62
CA GLY A 125 15.93 -23.06 13.08
C GLY A 125 14.51 -23.19 12.56
N ASN A 126 13.55 -22.92 13.45
CA ASN A 126 12.13 -22.87 13.15
C ASN A 126 11.54 -21.62 13.81
N SER A 127 10.78 -20.85 13.05
CA SER A 127 10.04 -19.68 13.48
C SER A 127 8.96 -19.38 12.44
N GLY A 128 8.34 -18.21 12.54
CA GLY A 128 7.33 -17.78 11.60
C GLY A 128 6.81 -16.40 11.95
N ILE A 129 6.27 -15.73 10.95
CA ILE A 129 5.51 -14.50 11.15
C ILE A 129 4.04 -14.84 11.03
N LYS A 130 3.27 -14.63 12.10
CA LYS A 130 1.81 -14.76 12.05
C LYS A 130 1.18 -13.40 11.87
N TYR A 131 0.13 -13.37 11.06
CA TYR A 131 -0.62 -12.17 10.74
C TYR A 131 -2.11 -12.47 10.71
N ARG A 132 -2.92 -11.39 10.74
CA ARG A 132 -4.35 -11.47 11.07
C ARG A 132 -4.57 -12.32 12.33
N PHE A 133 -3.65 -12.19 13.30
CA PHE A 133 -3.63 -13.01 14.50
C PHE A 133 -4.68 -12.53 15.51
N ASN A 134 -5.67 -13.36 15.77
CA ASN A 134 -6.76 -13.12 16.71
C ASN A 134 -7.11 -14.39 17.47
N ARG A 135 -7.54 -14.24 18.73
CA ARG A 135 -8.02 -15.35 19.57
C ARG A 135 -7.04 -16.55 19.59
N GLY A 136 -5.74 -16.26 19.57
CA GLY A 136 -4.68 -17.28 19.63
C GLY A 136 -4.32 -17.96 18.30
N LYS A 137 -4.90 -17.54 17.17
CA LYS A 137 -4.65 -18.12 15.85
C LYS A 137 -4.46 -17.02 14.80
N GLY A 138 -3.62 -17.28 13.80
CA GLY A 138 -3.39 -16.39 12.67
C GLY A 138 -2.76 -17.18 11.52
N VAL A 139 -2.79 -16.59 10.33
CA VAL A 139 -2.11 -17.15 9.15
C VAL A 139 -0.60 -16.99 9.38
N GLU A 140 0.20 -17.95 8.93
CA GLU A 140 1.61 -18.06 9.27
C GLU A 140 2.47 -18.16 8.01
N TYR A 141 3.34 -17.16 7.82
CA TYR A 141 4.48 -17.25 6.91
C TYR A 141 5.57 -18.06 7.60
N GLN A 142 5.87 -19.22 7.03
CA GLN A 142 6.82 -20.15 7.62
C GLN A 142 8.27 -19.70 7.43
N VAL A 143 9.04 -19.71 8.53
CA VAL A 143 10.48 -19.43 8.55
C VAL A 143 11.21 -20.69 9.05
N LEU A 144 11.89 -21.41 8.15
CA LEU A 144 12.41 -22.74 8.46
C LEU A 144 13.74 -23.05 7.75
N ASP A 145 14.57 -23.87 8.41
CA ASP A 145 15.65 -24.62 7.78
C ASP A 145 15.09 -25.85 7.05
N ASP A 146 14.71 -25.69 5.79
CA ASP A 146 14.20 -26.79 4.95
C ASP A 146 15.22 -27.93 4.80
N ALA A 147 16.52 -27.63 4.84
CA ALA A 147 17.58 -28.62 4.70
C ALA A 147 17.73 -29.51 5.94
N ALA A 148 17.27 -29.06 7.11
CA ALA A 148 17.21 -29.88 8.32
C ALA A 148 16.16 -31.01 8.27
N HIS A 149 15.30 -31.02 7.24
CA HIS A 149 14.25 -32.01 7.06
C HIS A 149 14.58 -32.91 5.86
N ASN A 150 14.48 -34.23 6.01
CA ASN A 150 14.77 -35.16 4.92
C ASN A 150 13.74 -35.03 3.79
N GLU A 151 14.09 -35.54 2.60
CA GLU A 151 13.23 -35.42 1.41
C GLU A 151 11.84 -36.03 1.60
N ALA A 152 11.74 -37.17 2.29
CA ALA A 152 10.47 -37.82 2.59
C ALA A 152 9.54 -36.91 3.40
N TYR A 153 10.07 -36.25 4.44
CA TYR A 153 9.31 -35.29 5.23
C TYR A 153 8.85 -34.10 4.38
N ARG A 154 9.74 -33.54 3.55
CA ARG A 154 9.39 -32.38 2.70
C ARG A 154 8.30 -32.70 1.68
N LYS A 155 8.32 -33.91 1.11
CA LYS A 155 7.28 -34.40 0.19
C LYS A 155 5.94 -34.62 0.90
N LEU A 156 5.96 -35.13 2.14
CA LEU A 156 4.74 -35.37 2.91
C LEU A 156 4.14 -34.08 3.50
N HIS A 157 4.98 -33.08 3.78
CA HIS A 157 4.60 -31.82 4.42
C HIS A 157 5.10 -30.59 3.65
N PRO A 158 4.72 -30.42 2.38
CA PRO A 158 5.26 -29.34 1.56
C PRO A 158 4.82 -27.95 2.08
N SER A 159 3.65 -27.85 2.72
CA SER A 159 3.18 -26.60 3.35
C SER A 159 3.83 -26.27 4.69
N HIS A 160 4.77 -27.09 5.16
CA HIS A 160 5.57 -26.78 6.36
C HIS A 160 6.93 -26.13 6.02
N MET A 161 7.23 -25.97 4.74
CA MET A 161 8.52 -25.45 4.26
C MET A 161 8.55 -23.92 4.24
N ALA A 162 9.74 -23.33 4.24
CA ALA A 162 9.94 -21.88 4.25
C ALA A 162 9.15 -21.18 3.12
N GLY A 163 8.52 -20.04 3.45
CA GLY A 163 7.70 -19.25 2.52
C GLY A 163 6.26 -19.75 2.34
N SER A 164 5.92 -20.94 2.83
CA SER A 164 4.56 -21.49 2.78
C SER A 164 3.58 -20.74 3.69
N ILE A 165 2.28 -20.88 3.43
CA ILE A 165 1.25 -20.68 4.45
C ILE A 165 1.18 -21.99 5.26
N TYR A 166 1.67 -21.94 6.50
CA TYR A 166 1.90 -23.15 7.29
C TYR A 166 0.66 -24.05 7.38
N GLY A 167 0.80 -25.29 6.93
CA GLY A 167 -0.24 -26.32 7.04
C GLY A 167 -1.45 -26.11 6.11
N MET A 168 -1.36 -25.18 5.14
CA MET A 168 -2.43 -24.94 4.17
C MET A 168 -1.92 -24.87 2.73
N PHE A 169 -0.99 -23.96 2.41
CA PHE A 169 -0.49 -23.77 1.04
C PHE A 169 1.03 -23.84 1.00
N SER A 170 1.58 -24.71 0.16
CA SER A 170 3.03 -24.85 -0.04
C SER A 170 3.61 -23.76 -0.92
N SER A 171 4.84 -23.34 -0.60
CA SER A 171 5.66 -22.56 -1.52
C SER A 171 5.83 -23.30 -2.86
N ASN A 172 5.66 -22.61 -3.98
CA ASN A 172 5.85 -23.15 -5.33
C ASN A 172 7.34 -23.39 -5.67
N ASP A 173 7.57 -23.86 -6.90
CA ASP A 173 8.88 -24.18 -7.47
C ASP A 173 9.77 -22.96 -7.76
N GLN A 174 9.22 -21.74 -7.76
CA GLN A 174 9.99 -20.51 -7.88
C GLN A 174 10.71 -20.13 -6.58
N LYS A 175 10.56 -20.92 -5.51
CA LYS A 175 11.22 -20.68 -4.23
C LYS A 175 12.74 -20.66 -4.37
N VAL A 176 13.33 -19.51 -4.06
CA VAL A 176 14.77 -19.36 -3.87
C VAL A 176 15.03 -19.13 -2.38
N LEU A 177 15.43 -20.16 -1.65
CA LEU A 177 15.76 -20.08 -0.23
C LEU A 177 17.28 -20.04 -0.04
N LYS A 178 17.78 -19.04 0.69
CA LYS A 178 19.20 -18.97 1.01
C LYS A 178 19.59 -19.91 2.16
N PRO A 179 20.85 -20.36 2.23
CA PRO A 179 21.34 -21.21 3.31
C PRO A 179 21.18 -20.59 4.70
N VAL A 180 21.23 -21.47 5.72
CA VAL A 180 21.32 -21.07 7.13
C VAL A 180 22.46 -20.07 7.34
N GLY A 181 22.21 -19.03 8.13
CA GLY A 181 23.18 -17.96 8.39
C GLY A 181 23.10 -16.77 7.43
N GLU A 182 22.37 -16.89 6.31
CA GLU A 182 22.15 -15.77 5.38
C GLU A 182 20.76 -15.12 5.56
N PHE A 183 20.68 -13.83 5.23
CA PHE A 183 19.42 -13.10 5.25
C PHE A 183 18.60 -13.35 3.97
N ASN A 184 17.38 -13.84 4.18
CA ASN A 184 16.31 -13.93 3.19
C ASN A 184 15.45 -12.66 3.25
N LYS A 185 15.06 -12.14 2.08
CA LYS A 185 14.11 -11.03 1.94
C LYS A 185 12.72 -11.59 1.68
N SER A 186 11.74 -11.21 2.49
CA SER A 186 10.37 -11.72 2.40
C SER A 186 9.35 -10.59 2.34
N ARG A 187 8.20 -10.90 1.72
CA ARG A 187 7.06 -10.00 1.59
C ARG A 187 5.77 -10.76 1.85
N ILE A 188 4.84 -10.15 2.57
CA ILE A 188 3.46 -10.63 2.71
C ILE A 188 2.55 -9.52 2.20
N VAL A 189 1.66 -9.83 1.26
CA VAL A 189 0.56 -8.96 0.87
C VAL A 189 -0.72 -9.60 1.39
N ALA A 190 -1.49 -8.91 2.22
CA ALA A 190 -2.81 -9.35 2.63
C ALA A 190 -3.80 -8.23 2.31
N ARG A 191 -4.74 -8.44 1.39
CA ARG A 191 -5.73 -7.43 1.01
C ARG A 191 -7.07 -8.07 0.71
N GLY A 192 -8.11 -7.62 1.42
CA GLY A 192 -9.42 -8.26 1.38
C GLY A 192 -9.24 -9.75 1.68
N THR A 193 -9.64 -10.59 0.73
CA THR A 193 -9.50 -12.04 0.80
C THR A 193 -8.18 -12.57 0.24
N LYS A 194 -7.43 -11.77 -0.53
CA LYS A 194 -6.20 -12.20 -1.21
C LYS A 194 -5.00 -12.16 -0.26
N ILE A 195 -4.16 -13.18 -0.36
CA ILE A 195 -2.92 -13.34 0.38
C ILE A 195 -1.80 -13.77 -0.59
N GLU A 196 -0.67 -13.08 -0.53
CA GLU A 196 0.54 -13.44 -1.27
C GLU A 196 1.73 -13.56 -0.32
N HIS A 197 2.56 -14.57 -0.54
CA HIS A 197 3.89 -14.66 0.06
C HIS A 197 4.97 -14.55 -1.01
N TRP A 198 5.98 -13.75 -0.72
CA TRP A 198 7.17 -13.64 -1.55
C TRP A 198 8.42 -14.00 -0.75
N LEU A 199 9.39 -14.59 -1.45
CA LEU A 199 10.69 -14.95 -0.92
C LEU A 199 11.75 -14.64 -1.98
N ASN A 200 12.71 -13.80 -1.61
CA ASN A 200 13.84 -13.36 -2.45
C ASN A 200 13.43 -12.91 -3.86
N GLY A 201 12.36 -12.11 -3.94
CA GLY A 201 11.87 -11.51 -5.19
C GLY A 201 10.96 -12.39 -6.02
N LYS A 202 10.63 -13.61 -5.56
CA LYS A 202 9.68 -14.52 -6.23
C LYS A 202 8.41 -14.69 -5.41
N MET A 203 7.25 -14.67 -6.07
CA MET A 203 5.98 -15.00 -5.44
C MET A 203 5.91 -16.51 -5.27
N VAL A 204 5.85 -16.97 -4.03
CA VAL A 204 5.91 -18.40 -3.71
C VAL A 204 4.56 -18.96 -3.27
N VAL A 205 3.64 -18.12 -2.82
CA VAL A 205 2.24 -18.52 -2.51
C VAL A 205 1.30 -17.41 -2.96
N GLU A 206 0.18 -17.81 -3.55
CA GLU A 206 -1.02 -17.01 -3.75
C GLU A 206 -2.22 -17.78 -3.19
N ALA A 207 -3.06 -17.12 -2.40
CA ALA A 207 -4.24 -17.73 -1.79
C ALA A 207 -5.38 -16.72 -1.70
N ASP A 208 -6.61 -17.21 -1.68
CA ASP A 208 -7.82 -16.40 -1.53
C ASP A 208 -8.70 -17.02 -0.45
N THR A 209 -8.93 -16.28 0.65
CA THR A 209 -9.71 -16.79 1.79
C THR A 209 -11.18 -17.06 1.48
N SER A 210 -11.70 -16.54 0.36
CA SER A 210 -13.04 -16.81 -0.13
C SER A 210 -13.14 -18.03 -1.05
N SER A 211 -12.00 -18.60 -1.46
CA SER A 211 -11.99 -19.67 -2.46
C SER A 211 -12.30 -21.04 -1.87
N LYS A 212 -12.72 -21.95 -2.74
CA LYS A 212 -12.97 -23.35 -2.38
C LYS A 212 -11.69 -24.03 -1.90
N GLU A 213 -10.56 -23.74 -2.53
CA GLU A 213 -9.24 -24.28 -2.17
C GLU A 213 -8.85 -23.89 -0.75
N TRP A 214 -9.14 -22.65 -0.33
CA TRP A 214 -8.93 -22.22 1.05
C TRP A 214 -9.85 -22.97 2.02
N ALA A 215 -11.12 -23.12 1.68
CA ALA A 215 -12.08 -23.86 2.50
C ALA A 215 -11.64 -25.33 2.69
N GLU A 216 -11.21 -26.00 1.62
CA GLU A 216 -10.71 -27.37 1.63
C GLU A 216 -9.41 -27.49 2.43
N ALA A 217 -8.42 -26.62 2.17
CA ALA A 217 -7.16 -26.60 2.91
C ALA A 217 -7.41 -26.37 4.40
N LYS A 218 -8.31 -25.45 4.76
CA LYS A 218 -8.69 -25.19 6.15
C LYS A 218 -9.35 -26.40 6.79
N ALA A 219 -10.29 -27.06 6.11
CA ALA A 219 -10.99 -28.25 6.59
C ALA A 219 -10.02 -29.41 6.89
N ASN A 220 -8.97 -29.54 6.08
CA ASN A 220 -7.92 -30.54 6.21
C ASN A 220 -6.77 -30.14 7.15
N SER A 221 -6.82 -28.95 7.73
CA SER A 221 -5.79 -28.43 8.62
C SER A 221 -6.22 -28.43 10.10
N LYS A 222 -5.26 -28.10 10.98
CA LYS A 222 -5.53 -27.79 12.39
C LYS A 222 -6.42 -26.57 12.62
N PHE A 223 -6.76 -25.82 11.57
CA PHE A 223 -7.57 -24.60 11.62
C PHE A 223 -9.05 -24.81 11.29
N LYS A 224 -9.49 -26.05 11.01
CA LYS A 224 -10.87 -26.37 10.61
C LYS A 224 -11.97 -25.80 11.51
N LYS A 225 -11.73 -25.69 12.82
CA LYS A 225 -12.69 -25.15 13.80
C LYS A 225 -12.55 -23.64 14.06
N VAL A 226 -11.60 -22.96 13.43
CA VAL A 226 -11.35 -21.53 13.65
C VAL A 226 -12.26 -20.71 12.73
N LYS A 227 -13.29 -20.08 13.31
CA LYS A 227 -14.20 -19.17 12.58
C LYS A 227 -13.43 -17.94 12.08
N GLY A 228 -13.66 -17.54 10.83
CA GLY A 228 -13.00 -16.38 10.20
C GLY A 228 -11.47 -16.49 10.07
N PHE A 229 -10.92 -17.73 9.97
CA PHE A 229 -9.48 -17.91 9.86
C PHE A 229 -8.95 -17.27 8.58
N GLY A 230 -8.03 -16.31 8.73
CA GLY A 230 -7.43 -15.56 7.64
C GLY A 230 -8.17 -14.29 7.24
N GLU A 231 -9.29 -13.97 7.89
CA GLU A 231 -10.14 -12.81 7.56
C GLU A 231 -9.94 -11.65 8.55
N GLY A 232 -10.21 -10.42 8.07
CA GLY A 232 -10.30 -9.21 8.88
C GLY A 232 -8.98 -8.73 9.50
N SER A 233 -9.10 -7.77 10.43
CA SER A 233 -7.97 -7.16 11.14
C SER A 233 -7.41 -8.06 12.25
N GLY A 234 -6.09 -8.16 12.40
CA GLY A 234 -5.46 -8.88 13.51
C GLY A 234 -4.01 -8.49 13.76
N GLY A 235 -3.42 -9.02 14.83
CA GLY A 235 -2.05 -8.68 15.22
C GLY A 235 -0.99 -9.34 14.33
N LEU A 236 0.23 -8.83 14.42
CA LEU A 236 1.44 -9.48 13.92
C LEU A 236 2.19 -10.16 15.07
N MET A 237 2.75 -11.34 14.82
CA MET A 237 3.50 -12.11 15.83
C MET A 237 4.77 -12.69 15.23
N LEU A 238 5.91 -12.49 15.89
CA LEU A 238 7.15 -13.24 15.62
C LEU A 238 7.18 -14.46 16.54
N GLN A 239 7.25 -15.64 15.94
CA GLN A 239 7.12 -16.89 16.68
C GLN A 239 8.42 -17.28 17.37
N ASP A 240 8.32 -17.62 18.65
CA ASP A 240 9.32 -18.49 19.29
C ASP A 240 8.88 -19.95 19.11
N HIS A 241 9.66 -20.73 18.36
CA HIS A 241 9.46 -22.17 18.26
C HIS A 241 10.57 -22.93 19.01
N GLY A 242 10.41 -23.01 20.33
CA GLY A 242 11.25 -23.86 21.18
C GLY A 242 12.60 -23.26 21.57
N GLY A 243 12.81 -21.96 21.35
CA GLY A 243 14.07 -21.26 21.60
C GLY A 243 15.05 -21.36 20.43
N CYS A 244 14.58 -21.53 19.20
CA CYS A 244 15.47 -21.47 18.04
C CYS A 244 16.01 -20.06 17.84
N LYS A 245 17.31 -19.92 17.51
CA LYS A 245 17.90 -18.62 17.17
C LYS A 245 17.39 -18.16 15.80
N VAL A 246 16.76 -16.98 15.79
CA VAL A 246 16.25 -16.29 14.59
C VAL A 246 16.47 -14.79 14.73
N TRP A 247 16.85 -14.15 13.63
CA TRP A 247 17.08 -12.71 13.53
C TRP A 247 16.10 -12.13 12.51
N TYR A 248 15.44 -11.05 12.87
CA TYR A 248 14.58 -10.27 11.98
C TYR A 248 15.06 -8.83 11.90
N ARG A 249 15.10 -8.27 10.68
CA ARG A 249 15.42 -6.85 10.47
C ARG A 249 14.63 -6.28 9.31
N ASN A 250 14.73 -4.96 9.10
CA ASN A 250 14.04 -4.26 8.02
C ASN A 250 12.54 -4.58 7.98
N ILE A 251 11.92 -4.74 9.17
CA ILE A 251 10.50 -5.05 9.29
C ILE A 251 9.74 -3.76 9.05
N ARG A 252 9.13 -3.63 7.88
CA ARG A 252 8.35 -2.46 7.48
C ARG A 252 6.98 -2.88 6.99
N ILE A 253 5.97 -2.09 7.33
CA ILE A 253 4.59 -2.34 6.93
C ILE A 253 4.00 -1.11 6.26
N ARG A 254 3.29 -1.32 5.17
CA ARG A 254 2.43 -0.33 4.56
C ARG A 254 0.99 -0.79 4.72
N VAL A 255 0.15 0.05 5.32
CA VAL A 255 -1.30 -0.21 5.36
C VAL A 255 -1.84 -0.06 3.94
N LEU A 256 -2.67 -1.00 3.52
CA LEU A 256 -3.35 -0.94 2.23
C LEU A 256 -4.81 -0.55 2.47
N HIS A 257 -5.32 0.41 1.75
CA HIS A 257 -6.73 0.74 1.78
C HIS A 257 -7.51 -0.24 0.88
N PRO A 258 -8.80 -0.51 1.17
CA PRO A 258 -9.63 -1.38 0.33
C PRO A 258 -9.71 -0.94 -1.13
N THR A 259 -9.42 0.34 -1.40
CA THR A 259 -9.32 0.96 -2.74
C THR A 259 -7.94 0.84 -3.39
N ASP A 260 -6.93 0.37 -2.66
CA ASP A 260 -5.59 0.19 -3.24
C ASP A 260 -5.63 -1.03 -4.16
N LYS A 261 -5.44 -0.83 -5.46
CA LYS A 261 -5.28 -1.92 -6.44
C LYS A 261 -4.09 -2.80 -6.08
N ALA A 262 -4.12 -4.07 -6.48
CA ALA A 262 -2.93 -4.94 -6.49
C ALA A 262 -1.81 -4.12 -7.10
N ILE A 263 -0.72 -3.92 -6.37
CA ILE A 263 0.49 -3.39 -7.02
C ILE A 263 0.97 -4.54 -7.89
N THR A 264 0.32 -4.69 -9.04
CA THR A 264 1.00 -5.15 -10.23
C THR A 264 2.11 -4.14 -10.40
N THR A 265 3.36 -4.58 -10.23
CA THR A 265 4.56 -3.77 -10.41
C THR A 265 4.76 -3.30 -11.86
N ASP A 266 3.70 -3.34 -12.68
CA ASP A 266 3.67 -2.80 -14.03
C ASP A 266 3.17 -1.35 -13.99
N THR A 267 4.11 -0.44 -13.72
CA THR A 267 3.88 1.01 -13.80
C THR A 267 4.01 1.54 -15.23
N LYS A 268 4.10 0.65 -16.23
CA LYS A 268 4.34 1.04 -17.62
C LYS A 268 3.16 1.88 -18.14
N GLY A 269 3.43 3.17 -18.37
CA GLY A 269 2.44 4.13 -18.82
C GLY A 269 1.78 4.94 -17.69
N LEU A 270 2.14 4.73 -16.42
CA LEU A 270 1.81 5.65 -15.35
C LEU A 270 2.71 6.89 -15.47
N PHE A 271 2.12 8.07 -15.67
CA PHE A 271 2.85 9.33 -15.68
C PHE A 271 3.19 9.77 -14.26
N PHE A 272 2.20 9.83 -13.38
CA PHE A 272 2.39 9.94 -11.93
C PHE A 272 1.17 9.42 -11.16
N ARG A 273 1.43 9.07 -9.90
CA ARG A 273 0.43 8.94 -8.83
C ARG A 273 0.79 9.91 -7.71
N GLU A 274 -0.22 10.47 -7.07
CA GLU A 274 -0.07 11.34 -5.91
C GLU A 274 -1.17 11.02 -4.88
N ASP A 275 -0.74 10.58 -3.70
CA ASP A 275 -1.61 10.13 -2.59
C ASP A 275 -1.69 11.14 -1.43
N MET A 276 -0.97 12.26 -1.51
CA MET A 276 -0.67 13.17 -0.40
C MET A 276 0.01 12.47 0.78
N ILE A 277 0.91 13.19 1.47
CA ILE A 277 1.56 12.64 2.68
C ILE A 277 0.50 12.52 3.79
N ASP A 278 0.42 11.39 4.49
CA ASP A 278 -0.52 11.16 5.59
C ASP A 278 -0.10 11.88 6.90
N VAL A 279 -0.07 13.22 6.84
CA VAL A 279 0.12 14.10 8.01
C VAL A 279 -1.20 14.67 8.47
N GLY A 280 -1.29 14.95 9.79
CA GLY A 280 -2.45 15.54 10.45
C GLY A 280 -3.05 16.74 9.71
N ALA A 281 -4.34 17.04 9.93
CA ALA A 281 -5.00 18.18 9.28
C ALA A 281 -4.17 19.47 9.40
N THR A 282 -3.87 20.08 8.26
CA THR A 282 -3.04 21.29 8.15
C THR A 282 -3.69 22.30 7.20
N PHE A 283 -3.47 23.57 7.49
CA PHE A 283 -3.98 24.69 6.72
C PHE A 283 -2.89 25.76 6.57
N PRO A 284 -2.48 26.13 5.34
CA PRO A 284 -2.86 25.55 4.04
C PRO A 284 -2.19 24.24 3.67
N ILE A 285 -2.63 23.68 2.54
CA ILE A 285 -1.80 22.75 1.77
C ILE A 285 -0.53 23.45 1.24
N THR A 286 0.61 22.77 1.33
CA THR A 286 1.90 23.24 0.81
C THR A 286 2.62 22.09 0.12
N GLN A 287 3.76 22.37 -0.52
CA GLN A 287 4.62 21.35 -1.12
C GLN A 287 5.00 20.22 -0.14
N LYS A 288 5.09 20.51 1.16
CA LYS A 288 5.40 19.52 2.21
C LYS A 288 4.33 18.44 2.39
N HIS A 289 3.19 18.56 1.70
CA HIS A 289 2.10 17.59 1.75
C HIS A 289 2.01 16.73 0.49
N VAL A 290 2.84 17.01 -0.53
CA VAL A 290 2.94 16.22 -1.75
C VAL A 290 3.90 15.06 -1.48
N ALA A 291 3.44 13.82 -1.65
CA ALA A 291 4.24 12.63 -1.39
C ALA A 291 5.23 12.35 -2.53
N ASN A 292 4.85 12.66 -3.78
CA ASN A 292 5.72 12.46 -4.92
C ASN A 292 6.72 13.61 -5.05
N GLU A 293 7.98 13.36 -4.69
CA GLU A 293 9.06 14.35 -4.75
C GLU A 293 9.32 14.90 -6.16
N ASN A 294 8.88 14.20 -7.20
CA ASN A 294 9.00 14.64 -8.58
C ASN A 294 7.88 15.60 -9.01
N LEU A 295 6.89 15.84 -8.15
CA LEU A 295 5.78 16.75 -8.41
C LEU A 295 5.98 18.08 -7.67
N THR A 296 5.61 19.16 -8.34
CA THR A 296 5.49 20.49 -7.75
C THR A 296 4.02 20.85 -7.67
N LEU A 297 3.54 21.16 -6.46
CA LEU A 297 2.18 21.66 -6.22
C LEU A 297 2.07 23.12 -6.64
N LYS A 298 1.03 23.43 -7.40
CA LYS A 298 0.68 24.79 -7.84
C LYS A 298 -0.75 25.10 -7.44
N LEU A 299 -0.95 26.28 -6.85
CA LEU A 299 -2.24 26.81 -6.47
C LEU A 299 -2.55 28.07 -7.28
N TYR A 300 -3.74 28.12 -7.86
CA TYR A 300 -4.21 29.17 -8.77
C TYR A 300 -5.60 29.67 -8.39
N GLY A 301 -6.00 30.78 -9.02
CA GLY A 301 -7.29 31.42 -8.81
C GLY A 301 -7.28 32.59 -7.83
N PRO A 302 -8.43 33.29 -7.72
CA PRO A 302 -8.60 34.41 -6.81
C PRO A 302 -8.73 34.00 -5.34
N ALA A 303 -9.02 32.73 -5.05
CA ALA A 303 -9.05 32.24 -3.68
C ALA A 303 -7.69 32.44 -3.01
N PRO A 304 -7.65 32.94 -1.77
CA PRO A 304 -6.43 33.00 -1.00
C PRO A 304 -5.80 31.61 -0.92
N LYS A 305 -4.52 31.50 -1.31
CA LYS A 305 -3.79 30.22 -1.41
C LYS A 305 -3.72 29.49 -0.06
N ASP A 306 -3.90 30.24 1.03
CA ASP A 306 -3.96 29.69 2.38
C ASP A 306 -5.27 28.92 2.66
N GLN A 307 -6.28 28.98 1.80
CA GLN A 307 -7.61 28.41 2.05
C GLN A 307 -7.84 26.95 1.61
N ILE A 308 -6.95 26.37 0.79
CA ILE A 308 -7.07 24.96 0.41
C ILE A 308 -6.54 24.10 1.55
N LYS A 309 -7.40 23.25 2.12
CA LYS A 309 -7.11 22.53 3.36
C LYS A 309 -6.63 21.12 3.08
N LYS A 310 -5.71 20.64 3.91
CA LYS A 310 -5.57 19.20 4.15
C LYS A 310 -6.43 18.85 5.36
N SER A 311 -7.43 18.02 5.15
CA SER A 311 -8.49 17.73 6.12
C SER A 311 -8.55 16.23 6.41
N HIS A 312 -9.23 15.87 7.49
CA HIS A 312 -9.68 14.51 7.76
C HIS A 312 -11.00 14.58 8.54
N ASP A 313 -11.84 13.56 8.43
CA ASP A 313 -13.02 13.46 9.28
C ASP A 313 -12.65 12.82 10.62
N THR A 314 -12.50 13.63 11.66
CA THR A 314 -12.19 13.18 13.03
C THR A 314 -13.22 12.20 13.61
N LYS A 315 -14.44 12.17 13.06
CA LYS A 315 -15.54 11.32 13.55
C LYS A 315 -15.54 9.94 12.89
N LYS A 316 -14.91 9.78 11.73
CA LYS A 316 -14.81 8.50 11.02
C LYS A 316 -13.49 7.82 11.34
N LYS A 317 -13.57 6.62 11.92
CA LYS A 317 -12.40 5.79 12.21
C LYS A 317 -11.77 5.35 10.88
N ASN A 318 -10.52 5.77 10.62
CA ASN A 318 -9.73 5.50 9.41
C ASN A 318 -10.08 6.33 8.15
N ASP A 319 -10.60 7.56 8.27
CA ASP A 319 -10.67 8.47 7.10
C ASP A 319 -9.24 8.93 6.73
N SER A 320 -8.93 8.96 5.43
CA SER A 320 -7.61 9.39 4.93
C SER A 320 -7.44 10.92 5.04
N HIS A 321 -6.22 11.42 4.96
CA HIS A 321 -5.94 12.86 4.93
C HIS A 321 -5.99 13.41 3.50
N TYR A 322 -7.15 13.92 3.11
CA TYR A 322 -7.46 14.43 1.77
C TYR A 322 -7.30 15.96 1.65
N ILE A 323 -7.23 16.43 0.41
CA ILE A 323 -7.41 17.85 0.07
C ILE A 323 -8.90 18.16 0.12
N CYS A 324 -9.31 19.30 0.66
CA CYS A 324 -10.71 19.71 0.54
C CYS A 324 -10.91 21.22 0.37
N SER A 325 -11.87 21.59 -0.49
CA SER A 325 -12.26 22.98 -0.77
C SER A 325 -13.29 23.56 0.19
N LYS A 326 -13.66 22.82 1.26
CA LYS A 326 -14.71 23.25 2.19
C LYS A 326 -14.42 24.62 2.82
N GLY A 327 -15.31 25.57 2.59
CA GLY A 327 -15.23 26.94 3.09
C GLY A 327 -14.45 27.91 2.20
N ILE A 328 -13.97 27.49 1.02
CA ILE A 328 -13.41 28.42 0.03
C ILE A 328 -14.56 29.12 -0.68
N THR A 329 -14.62 30.45 -0.58
CA THR A 329 -15.73 31.24 -1.18
C THR A 329 -15.43 31.76 -2.58
N GLU A 330 -14.16 31.78 -2.97
CA GLU A 330 -13.69 32.19 -4.29
C GLU A 330 -13.25 31.01 -5.14
N ARG A 331 -13.10 31.23 -6.45
CA ARG A 331 -12.64 30.15 -7.34
C ARG A 331 -11.20 29.80 -7.05
N TRP A 332 -10.90 28.51 -7.17
CA TRP A 332 -9.59 27.95 -6.85
C TRP A 332 -9.24 26.87 -7.85
N ALA A 333 -7.95 26.67 -8.09
CA ALA A 333 -7.45 25.57 -8.89
C ALA A 333 -6.18 25.03 -8.25
N LEU A 334 -5.98 23.73 -8.38
CA LEU A 334 -4.80 23.03 -7.89
C LEU A 334 -4.25 22.14 -9.00
N ALA A 335 -2.96 22.22 -9.27
CA ALA A 335 -2.30 21.39 -10.27
C ALA A 335 -0.95 20.86 -9.79
N PHE A 336 -0.51 19.78 -10.43
CA PHE A 336 0.80 19.18 -10.25
C PHE A 336 1.62 19.31 -11.53
N GLU A 337 2.85 19.78 -11.38
CA GLU A 337 3.87 19.82 -12.43
C GLU A 337 4.90 18.74 -12.16
N LYS A 338 5.19 17.86 -13.12
CA LYS A 338 6.28 16.89 -12.99
C LYS A 338 7.59 17.53 -13.45
N LYS A 339 8.58 17.63 -12.57
CA LYS A 339 9.78 18.49 -12.72
C LYS A 339 10.51 18.33 -14.06
N ASP A 340 10.67 17.09 -14.52
CA ASP A 340 11.52 16.76 -15.67
C ASP A 340 10.75 16.11 -16.82
N ALA A 341 9.41 16.19 -16.82
CA ALA A 341 8.61 15.54 -17.86
C ALA A 341 7.26 16.24 -18.09
N LYS A 342 6.79 16.16 -19.32
CA LYS A 342 5.41 16.51 -19.71
C LYS A 342 4.67 15.24 -20.09
N ALA A 343 3.36 15.23 -19.88
CA ALA A 343 2.53 14.07 -20.20
C ALA A 343 2.08 14.10 -21.68
N ASP A 344 2.15 12.95 -22.34
CA ASP A 344 1.42 12.71 -23.59
C ASP A 344 0.08 12.03 -23.30
N LEU A 345 -0.96 12.87 -23.22
CA LEU A 345 -2.35 12.44 -23.04
C LEU A 345 -3.13 12.35 -24.35
N SER A 346 -2.45 12.44 -25.51
CA SER A 346 -3.10 12.35 -26.83
C SER A 346 -3.47 10.92 -27.22
N GLY A 347 -2.96 9.92 -26.51
CA GLY A 347 -3.26 8.52 -26.72
C GLY A 347 -4.74 8.20 -26.50
N LYS A 348 -5.31 7.33 -27.34
CA LYS A 348 -6.70 6.85 -27.24
C LYS A 348 -7.06 6.20 -25.90
N LEU A 349 -6.04 5.85 -25.11
CA LEU A 349 -6.17 5.12 -23.87
C LEU A 349 -5.56 5.89 -22.68
N ALA A 350 -5.24 7.17 -22.86
CA ALA A 350 -4.85 8.03 -21.74
C ALA A 350 -6.02 8.19 -20.76
N GLU A 351 -5.72 8.11 -19.47
CA GLU A 351 -6.71 7.96 -18.40
C GLU A 351 -6.27 8.76 -17.17
N ILE A 352 -7.20 9.49 -16.57
CA ILE A 352 -7.02 10.15 -15.28
C ILE A 352 -7.94 9.48 -14.27
N ARG A 353 -7.38 8.98 -13.18
CA ARG A 353 -8.14 8.37 -12.08
C ARG A 353 -8.06 9.22 -10.84
N LEU A 354 -9.19 9.37 -10.17
CA LEU A 354 -9.30 10.17 -8.97
C LEU A 354 -10.12 9.42 -7.93
N ARG A 355 -9.74 9.54 -6.66
CA ARG A 355 -10.62 9.19 -5.55
C ARG A 355 -11.14 10.44 -4.87
N THR A 356 -12.44 10.65 -4.94
CA THR A 356 -13.09 11.91 -4.53
C THR A 356 -14.29 11.67 -3.63
N ARG A 357 -14.64 12.68 -2.84
CA ARG A 357 -15.89 12.78 -2.10
C ARG A 357 -16.38 14.21 -2.24
N ASN A 358 -17.45 14.40 -3.00
CA ASN A 358 -17.90 15.70 -3.46
C ASN A 358 -19.32 15.95 -2.97
N ALA A 359 -19.56 17.02 -2.23
CA ALA A 359 -20.86 17.27 -1.62
C ALA A 359 -21.92 17.70 -2.65
N LYS A 360 -21.67 18.77 -3.40
CA LYS A 360 -22.62 19.30 -4.40
C LYS A 360 -21.98 19.74 -5.72
N ASN A 361 -20.68 20.05 -5.72
CA ASN A 361 -20.02 20.55 -6.92
C ASN A 361 -19.40 19.39 -7.69
N THR A 362 -19.42 19.49 -9.02
CA THR A 362 -18.66 18.62 -9.92
C THR A 362 -17.19 19.04 -9.92
N LEU A 363 -16.29 18.06 -9.88
CA LEU A 363 -14.85 18.29 -10.02
C LEU A 363 -14.42 18.17 -11.48
N HIS A 364 -13.84 19.23 -12.03
CA HIS A 364 -13.33 19.26 -13.39
C HIS A 364 -11.81 19.08 -13.44
N ILE A 365 -11.31 18.45 -14.51
CA ILE A 365 -9.88 18.33 -14.79
C ILE A 365 -9.39 19.61 -15.46
N ILE A 366 -8.20 20.07 -15.09
CA ILE A 366 -7.51 21.18 -15.77
C ILE A 366 -6.15 20.71 -16.28
N LEU A 367 -5.78 21.16 -17.48
CA LEU A 367 -4.51 20.83 -18.12
C LEU A 367 -3.83 22.09 -18.64
N ASN A 368 -2.53 22.23 -18.38
CA ASN A 368 -1.68 23.24 -19.00
C ASN A 368 -1.03 22.68 -20.26
N THR A 369 -1.64 22.97 -21.42
CA THR A 369 -1.19 22.50 -22.73
C THR A 369 -0.19 23.47 -23.37
N SER A 370 0.45 23.06 -24.46
CA SER A 370 1.28 23.95 -25.29
C SER A 370 0.53 25.17 -25.85
N GLU A 371 -0.81 25.10 -25.85
CA GLU A 371 -1.71 26.14 -26.34
C GLU A 371 -2.50 26.84 -25.21
N GLY A 372 -2.02 26.71 -23.97
CA GLY A 372 -2.63 27.31 -22.77
C GLY A 372 -3.52 26.36 -21.98
N TRP A 373 -4.16 26.91 -20.94
CA TRP A 373 -4.97 26.15 -20.00
C TRP A 373 -6.33 25.75 -20.59
N VAL A 374 -6.72 24.51 -20.30
CA VAL A 374 -8.04 23.97 -20.61
C VAL A 374 -8.67 23.37 -19.37
N VAL A 375 -10.00 23.34 -19.34
CA VAL A 375 -10.81 22.67 -18.34
C VAL A 375 -11.76 21.70 -19.02
N SER A 376 -11.95 20.52 -18.44
CA SER A 376 -12.89 19.53 -18.95
C SER A 376 -14.33 20.02 -18.74
N ASN A 377 -15.19 19.74 -19.71
CA ASN A 377 -16.62 20.07 -19.64
C ASN A 377 -17.36 19.08 -18.74
N GLU A 378 -16.96 17.81 -18.84
CA GLU A 378 -17.34 16.73 -17.96
C GLU A 378 -16.46 16.75 -16.70
N GLY A 379 -16.90 16.08 -15.65
CA GLY A 379 -16.17 16.01 -14.40
C GLY A 379 -16.61 14.83 -13.53
N VAL A 380 -16.17 14.84 -12.28
CA VAL A 380 -16.58 13.86 -11.28
C VAL A 380 -17.73 14.42 -10.47
N ASP A 381 -18.91 13.81 -10.62
CA ASP A 381 -20.14 14.25 -9.98
C ASP A 381 -20.13 14.07 -8.46
N PRO A 382 -21.07 14.74 -7.74
CA PRO A 382 -21.24 14.58 -6.30
C PRO A 382 -21.42 13.13 -5.85
N SER A 383 -20.84 12.79 -4.70
CA SER A 383 -21.00 11.50 -4.04
C SER A 383 -20.89 11.64 -2.52
N ASP A 384 -21.81 10.99 -1.82
CA ASP A 384 -21.87 10.97 -0.34
C ASP A 384 -20.71 10.19 0.29
N ASP A 385 -20.06 9.29 -0.46
CA ASP A 385 -18.92 8.50 -0.02
C ASP A 385 -17.73 8.61 -0.98
N TRP A 386 -16.58 8.07 -0.57
CA TRP A 386 -15.38 8.03 -1.38
C TRP A 386 -15.56 7.13 -2.60
N ALA A 387 -15.65 7.74 -3.78
CA ALA A 387 -15.73 7.06 -5.05
C ALA A 387 -14.40 7.17 -5.81
N THR A 388 -14.01 6.10 -6.51
CA THR A 388 -12.93 6.15 -7.48
C THR A 388 -13.54 6.28 -8.88
N THR A 389 -13.17 7.34 -9.59
CA THR A 389 -13.67 7.64 -10.93
C THR A 389 -12.52 7.60 -11.93
N SER A 390 -12.78 7.02 -13.10
CA SER A 390 -11.82 6.95 -14.19
C SER A 390 -12.35 7.77 -15.37
N LEU A 391 -11.59 8.79 -15.77
CA LEU A 391 -11.91 9.66 -16.89
C LEU A 391 -10.96 9.36 -18.05
N MET A 392 -11.53 8.96 -19.18
CA MET A 392 -10.75 8.78 -20.40
C MET A 392 -10.55 10.13 -21.06
N VAL A 393 -9.30 10.53 -21.25
CA VAL A 393 -8.98 11.86 -21.79
C VAL A 393 -9.62 12.06 -23.17
N LYS A 394 -9.70 11.00 -23.98
CA LYS A 394 -10.34 11.03 -25.30
C LYS A 394 -11.85 11.28 -25.29
N ASP A 395 -12.52 11.03 -24.16
CA ASP A 395 -13.97 11.16 -24.01
C ASP A 395 -14.34 12.50 -23.35
N LEU A 396 -13.34 13.24 -22.86
CA LEU A 396 -13.52 14.59 -22.34
C LEU A 396 -13.57 15.60 -23.48
N THR A 397 -14.51 16.52 -23.39
CA THR A 397 -14.52 17.75 -24.18
C THR A 397 -13.97 18.90 -23.35
N TRP A 398 -13.41 19.91 -24.04
CA TRP A 398 -12.59 20.92 -23.39
C TRP A 398 -13.07 22.32 -23.72
N SER A 399 -12.94 23.23 -22.77
CA SER A 399 -13.01 24.67 -23.00
C SER A 399 -11.72 25.32 -22.51
N ALA A 400 -11.39 26.48 -23.07
CA ALA A 400 -10.31 27.32 -22.57
C ALA A 400 -10.55 27.66 -21.10
N LEU A 401 -9.50 27.75 -20.31
CA LEU A 401 -9.55 28.15 -18.91
C LEU A 401 -8.67 29.38 -18.71
N ASP A 402 -9.23 30.45 -18.16
CA ASP A 402 -8.41 31.48 -17.54
C ASP A 402 -7.99 30.99 -16.15
N ILE A 403 -6.74 30.57 -16.00
CA ILE A 403 -6.23 30.00 -14.75
C ILE A 403 -6.12 31.03 -13.62
N LYS A 404 -6.04 32.33 -13.93
CA LYS A 404 -5.90 33.39 -12.90
C LYS A 404 -7.23 33.65 -12.20
N THR A 405 -8.32 33.63 -12.97
CA THR A 405 -9.68 33.84 -12.46
C THR A 405 -10.43 32.53 -12.22
N VAL A 406 -9.90 31.42 -12.74
CA VAL A 406 -10.48 30.07 -12.79
C VAL A 406 -11.87 30.11 -13.42
N THR A 407 -11.95 30.78 -14.58
CA THR A 407 -13.21 30.87 -15.35
C THR A 407 -13.10 30.15 -16.67
N LYS A 408 -14.16 29.39 -16.97
CA LYS A 408 -14.34 28.71 -18.24
C LYS A 408 -14.58 29.72 -19.37
N GLY A 409 -13.85 29.55 -20.47
CA GLY A 409 -13.94 30.34 -21.68
C GLY A 409 -14.60 29.56 -22.83
N LYS A 410 -14.21 29.87 -24.07
CA LYS A 410 -14.74 29.24 -25.28
C LYS A 410 -14.33 27.78 -25.39
N ASP A 411 -15.15 26.98 -26.07
CA ASP A 411 -14.85 25.58 -26.36
C ASP A 411 -13.58 25.42 -27.20
N LYS A 412 -12.83 24.36 -26.89
CA LYS A 412 -11.57 24.03 -27.52
C LYS A 412 -11.62 22.58 -28.01
N LYS A 413 -11.95 22.41 -29.29
CA LYS A 413 -12.19 21.09 -29.90
C LYS A 413 -10.94 20.20 -29.94
N THR A 414 -9.76 20.80 -30.09
CA THR A 414 -8.49 20.09 -30.24
C THR A 414 -7.45 20.68 -29.29
N PRO A 415 -7.50 20.36 -27.99
CA PRO A 415 -6.46 20.78 -27.08
C PRO A 415 -5.12 20.08 -27.41
N GLY A 416 -4.00 20.80 -27.26
CA GLY A 416 -2.65 20.24 -27.42
C GLY A 416 -2.27 19.24 -26.32
N LEU A 417 -2.67 17.97 -26.45
CA LEU A 417 -2.52 16.96 -25.38
C LEU A 417 -1.18 16.20 -25.35
N LYS A 418 -0.24 16.48 -26.26
CA LYS A 418 1.05 15.76 -26.32
C LYS A 418 2.10 16.25 -25.32
N ASP A 419 2.00 17.51 -24.91
CA ASP A 419 2.99 18.21 -24.10
C ASP A 419 2.31 18.88 -22.90
N VAL A 420 1.56 18.11 -22.12
CA VAL A 420 0.84 18.64 -20.95
C VAL A 420 1.82 18.82 -19.80
N SER A 421 2.00 20.07 -19.38
CA SER A 421 2.99 20.47 -18.36
C SER A 421 2.46 20.41 -16.93
N GLU A 422 1.17 20.70 -16.74
CA GLU A 422 0.52 20.67 -15.44
C GLU A 422 -0.84 19.98 -15.56
N ILE A 423 -1.16 19.15 -14.57
CA ILE A 423 -2.40 18.38 -14.51
C ILE A 423 -3.02 18.60 -13.14
N GLY A 424 -4.29 18.97 -13.11
CA GLY A 424 -4.94 19.40 -11.89
C GLY A 424 -6.45 19.31 -11.94
N PHE A 425 -7.08 20.00 -11.01
CA PHE A 425 -8.52 20.05 -10.90
C PHE A 425 -9.06 21.35 -10.28
N THR A 426 -10.35 21.60 -10.48
CA THR A 426 -11.14 22.72 -9.93
C THR A 426 -12.63 22.38 -9.92
N ASP A 427 -13.43 23.04 -9.10
CA ASP A 427 -14.89 22.90 -9.09
C ASP A 427 -15.64 24.09 -9.75
N LEU A 428 -14.89 25.07 -10.27
CA LEU A 428 -15.37 26.30 -10.96
C LEU A 428 -16.35 27.19 -10.16
N ALA A 429 -16.72 26.78 -8.95
CA ALA A 429 -17.77 27.41 -8.15
C ALA A 429 -17.24 28.55 -7.28
N LYS A 430 -18.12 29.50 -6.96
CA LYS A 430 -17.91 30.52 -5.92
C LYS A 430 -18.84 30.20 -4.76
N SER A 431 -18.50 29.20 -3.93
CA SER A 431 -19.34 28.86 -2.78
C SER A 431 -18.54 28.07 -1.74
N GLY A 432 -18.54 28.55 -0.49
CA GLY A 432 -17.95 27.85 0.64
C GLY A 432 -18.84 26.72 1.21
N ASP A 433 -20.09 26.62 0.75
CA ASP A 433 -21.10 25.69 1.28
C ASP A 433 -21.02 24.30 0.66
N SER A 434 -20.25 24.16 -0.42
CA SER A 434 -19.97 22.89 -1.07
C SER A 434 -18.51 22.53 -0.89
N ALA A 435 -18.25 21.24 -0.78
CA ALA A 435 -16.92 20.71 -0.54
C ALA A 435 -16.61 19.69 -1.64
N VAL A 436 -15.52 19.92 -2.35
CA VAL A 436 -14.86 18.89 -3.16
C VAL A 436 -13.65 18.44 -2.39
N CYS A 437 -13.62 17.15 -2.06
CA CYS A 437 -12.49 16.54 -1.40
C CYS A 437 -11.85 15.46 -2.28
N ILE A 438 -10.51 15.41 -2.31
CA ILE A 438 -9.73 14.50 -3.14
C ILE A 438 -8.67 13.82 -2.28
N ASP A 439 -8.69 12.50 -2.33
CA ASP A 439 -7.75 11.64 -1.61
C ASP A 439 -6.47 11.45 -2.43
N TRP A 440 -6.61 10.93 -3.65
CA TRP A 440 -5.49 10.68 -4.54
C TRP A 440 -5.85 10.88 -6.02
N ILE A 441 -4.81 11.04 -6.84
CA ILE A 441 -4.88 11.13 -8.31
C ILE A 441 -3.85 10.21 -8.96
N GLU A 442 -4.23 9.58 -10.07
CA GLU A 442 -3.32 8.94 -11.02
C GLU A 442 -3.52 9.51 -12.42
N VAL A 443 -2.41 9.66 -13.13
CA VAL A 443 -2.40 10.06 -14.55
C VAL A 443 -1.67 8.98 -15.34
N TRP A 444 -2.33 8.45 -16.35
CA TRP A 444 -1.80 7.40 -17.22
C TRP A 444 -1.78 7.86 -18.68
N GLU A 445 -0.64 7.70 -19.36
CA GLU A 445 -0.47 7.97 -20.81
C GLU A 445 -0.90 6.78 -21.68
N ARG A 446 -1.13 5.63 -21.03
CA ARG A 446 -1.58 4.35 -21.62
C ARG A 446 -2.70 3.79 -20.72
N PRO A 447 -3.50 2.78 -21.14
CA PRO A 447 -4.58 2.33 -20.28
C PRO A 447 -3.99 1.82 -18.98
N ALA A 448 -4.56 2.23 -17.85
CA ALA A 448 -4.09 1.71 -16.59
C ALA A 448 -4.38 0.19 -16.52
N PRO A 449 -3.49 -0.60 -15.88
CA PRO A 449 -3.66 -2.05 -15.77
C PRO A 449 -5.03 -2.42 -15.19
N ASN A 450 -5.59 -3.52 -15.70
CA ASN A 450 -6.85 -4.10 -15.24
C ASN A 450 -8.03 -3.11 -15.30
N ARG A 451 -8.17 -2.39 -16.43
CA ARG A 451 -9.42 -1.69 -16.75
C ARG A 451 -10.49 -2.74 -17.06
N MET A 452 -10.45 -3.35 -18.24
CA MET A 452 -11.28 -4.51 -18.52
C MET A 452 -10.53 -5.80 -18.20
N HIS A 453 -11.08 -6.65 -17.34
CA HIS A 453 -10.52 -7.97 -17.10
C HIS A 453 -11.61 -9.03 -17.02
N VAL A 454 -11.24 -10.26 -17.39
CA VAL A 454 -12.15 -11.40 -17.47
C VAL A 454 -11.75 -12.43 -16.43
N VAL A 455 -12.68 -12.77 -15.56
CA VAL A 455 -12.52 -13.85 -14.58
C VAL A 455 -13.33 -15.05 -15.08
N LYS A 456 -12.69 -16.20 -15.22
CA LYS A 456 -13.38 -17.45 -15.54
C LYS A 456 -14.20 -17.89 -14.31
N ALA A 457 -15.49 -18.09 -14.50
CA ALA A 457 -16.41 -18.62 -13.50
C ALA A 457 -16.85 -20.04 -13.87
N VAL A 458 -17.62 -20.69 -12.99
CA VAL A 458 -18.11 -22.06 -13.20
C VAL A 458 -18.97 -22.15 -14.46
N ASP A 459 -19.87 -21.19 -14.65
CA ASP A 459 -20.88 -21.21 -15.71
C ASP A 459 -20.51 -20.36 -16.93
N GLY A 460 -19.36 -19.67 -16.89
CA GLY A 460 -19.07 -18.62 -17.84
C GLY A 460 -17.84 -17.80 -17.52
N TYR A 461 -17.89 -16.54 -17.93
CA TYR A 461 -16.82 -15.58 -17.78
C TYR A 461 -17.42 -14.28 -17.27
N GLN A 462 -16.97 -13.82 -16.11
CA GLN A 462 -17.34 -12.51 -15.58
C GLN A 462 -16.40 -11.47 -16.15
N ILE A 463 -16.94 -10.43 -16.75
CA ILE A 463 -16.20 -9.27 -17.25
C ILE A 463 -16.36 -8.14 -16.23
N TYR A 464 -15.25 -7.49 -15.89
CA TYR A 464 -15.18 -6.34 -15.00
C TYR A 464 -14.61 -5.12 -15.70
N ASP A 465 -15.09 -3.92 -15.36
CA ASP A 465 -14.37 -2.65 -15.56
C ASP A 465 -13.88 -2.15 -14.19
N GLY A 466 -12.57 -2.11 -14.00
CA GLY A 466 -11.97 -2.00 -12.68
C GLY A 466 -12.40 -3.17 -11.80
N ASN A 467 -13.08 -2.89 -10.69
CA ASN A 467 -13.66 -3.91 -9.80
C ASN A 467 -15.19 -4.03 -9.97
N LYS A 468 -15.81 -3.22 -10.84
CA LYS A 468 -17.25 -3.25 -11.07
C LYS A 468 -17.56 -4.39 -12.05
N PRO A 469 -18.43 -5.36 -11.70
CA PRO A 469 -18.91 -6.31 -12.68
C PRO A 469 -19.70 -5.53 -13.75
N VAL A 470 -19.39 -5.76 -15.02
CA VAL A 470 -20.06 -5.06 -16.15
C VAL A 470 -21.00 -6.00 -16.87
N LEU A 471 -20.54 -7.23 -17.14
CA LEU A 471 -21.40 -8.26 -17.71
C LEU A 471 -20.88 -9.66 -17.43
N PHE A 472 -21.76 -10.64 -17.43
CA PHE A 472 -21.39 -12.05 -17.39
C PHE A 472 -21.72 -12.75 -18.71
N TYR A 473 -20.74 -13.48 -19.26
CA TYR A 473 -20.92 -14.33 -20.44
C TYR A 473 -21.14 -15.78 -20.00
N ASN A 474 -22.39 -16.24 -20.07
CA ASN A 474 -22.80 -17.60 -19.79
C ASN A 474 -22.35 -18.53 -20.92
N SER A 475 -21.38 -19.39 -20.63
CA SER A 475 -20.86 -20.39 -21.59
C SER A 475 -21.47 -21.78 -21.38
N LYS A 476 -22.09 -22.03 -20.23
CA LYS A 476 -22.79 -23.28 -19.90
C LYS A 476 -24.29 -23.18 -20.21
N PRO A 477 -24.95 -24.31 -20.52
CA PRO A 477 -26.40 -24.33 -20.66
C PRO A 477 -27.11 -23.97 -19.35
N ASN A 478 -28.08 -23.06 -19.43
CA ASN A 478 -29.03 -22.72 -18.39
C ASN A 478 -30.46 -23.00 -18.90
N THR A 479 -31.32 -23.55 -18.05
CA THR A 479 -32.66 -24.05 -18.42
C THR A 479 -33.73 -23.49 -17.50
N PHE A 480 -34.76 -22.89 -18.08
CA PHE A 480 -35.97 -22.45 -17.40
C PHE A 480 -37.20 -23.08 -18.05
N GLY A 481 -37.89 -23.97 -17.33
CA GLY A 481 -38.99 -24.76 -17.90
C GLY A 481 -38.52 -25.62 -19.08
N CYS A 482 -39.14 -25.47 -20.25
CA CYS A 482 -38.75 -26.14 -21.49
C CYS A 482 -37.69 -25.39 -22.31
N TYR A 483 -37.22 -24.22 -21.83
CA TYR A 483 -36.33 -23.33 -22.57
C TYR A 483 -34.89 -23.47 -22.09
N THR A 484 -33.96 -23.85 -22.98
CA THR A 484 -32.53 -23.99 -22.66
C THR A 484 -31.68 -23.06 -23.53
N ARG A 485 -30.74 -22.34 -22.91
CA ARG A 485 -29.82 -21.40 -23.59
C ARG A 485 -28.38 -21.61 -23.13
N ALA A 486 -27.42 -21.36 -24.00
CA ALA A 486 -26.00 -21.30 -23.70
C ALA A 486 -25.36 -20.22 -24.59
N ASN A 487 -24.17 -19.74 -24.24
CA ASN A 487 -23.42 -18.74 -24.99
C ASN A 487 -24.17 -17.40 -25.11
N TYR A 488 -24.60 -16.84 -23.98
CA TYR A 488 -25.36 -15.59 -23.91
C TYR A 488 -24.82 -14.66 -22.82
N VAL A 489 -25.17 -13.37 -22.90
CA VAL A 489 -24.71 -12.34 -21.95
C VAL A 489 -25.84 -12.00 -21.00
N HIS A 490 -25.64 -12.23 -19.71
CA HIS A 490 -26.53 -11.84 -18.62
C HIS A 490 -25.85 -12.17 -17.26
N PRO A 491 -25.91 -11.27 -16.25
CA PRO A 491 -26.48 -9.93 -16.32
C PRO A 491 -25.57 -8.97 -17.10
N VAL A 492 -26.15 -7.89 -17.63
CA VAL A 492 -25.42 -6.64 -17.93
C VAL A 492 -25.73 -5.65 -16.82
N MET A 493 -24.69 -5.05 -16.24
CA MET A 493 -24.82 -4.07 -15.17
C MET A 493 -24.75 -2.66 -15.73
N GLY A 494 -25.63 -1.78 -15.24
CA GLY A 494 -25.60 -0.36 -15.50
C GLY A 494 -24.54 0.36 -14.66
N LEU A 495 -24.43 1.68 -14.84
CA LEU A 495 -23.36 2.48 -14.24
C LEU A 495 -23.47 2.56 -12.71
N ASP A 496 -24.69 2.41 -12.18
CA ASP A 496 -25.03 2.46 -10.76
C ASP A 496 -25.08 1.07 -10.13
N GLY A 497 -24.76 0.01 -10.89
CA GLY A 497 -24.74 -1.37 -10.45
C GLY A 497 -26.11 -2.05 -10.45
N GLU A 498 -27.10 -1.43 -11.10
CA GLU A 498 -28.38 -2.02 -11.43
C GLU A 498 -28.25 -3.05 -12.55
N GLU A 499 -29.05 -4.11 -12.50
CA GLU A 499 -29.11 -5.11 -13.57
C GLU A 499 -30.01 -4.57 -14.70
N MET A 500 -29.47 -4.45 -15.91
CA MET A 500 -30.16 -3.87 -17.07
C MET A 500 -30.88 -4.91 -17.93
N THR A 501 -30.75 -6.20 -17.59
CA THR A 501 -31.21 -7.30 -18.43
C THR A 501 -31.86 -8.39 -17.60
N ASP A 502 -32.94 -8.99 -18.09
CA ASP A 502 -33.53 -10.19 -17.49
C ASP A 502 -32.93 -11.48 -18.07
N ASP A 503 -32.75 -12.51 -17.25
CA ASP A 503 -32.24 -13.83 -17.70
C ASP A 503 -33.28 -14.54 -18.59
N PHE A 504 -34.52 -14.63 -18.12
CA PHE A 504 -35.66 -15.23 -18.81
C PHE A 504 -36.87 -14.29 -18.78
N PRO A 505 -36.88 -13.22 -19.60
CA PRO A 505 -38.04 -12.34 -19.68
C PRO A 505 -39.27 -13.15 -20.12
N CYS A 506 -40.41 -12.87 -19.48
CA CYS A 506 -41.63 -13.68 -19.60
C CYS A 506 -42.25 -13.63 -21.01
N ASP A 507 -42.00 -12.58 -21.76
CA ASP A 507 -42.47 -12.36 -23.12
C ASP A 507 -41.52 -12.94 -24.20
N HIS A 508 -40.24 -13.16 -23.87
CA HIS A 508 -39.23 -13.66 -24.80
C HIS A 508 -38.29 -14.74 -24.21
N PRO A 509 -38.83 -15.91 -23.78
CA PRO A 509 -38.08 -16.93 -23.05
C PRO A 509 -37.04 -17.72 -23.90
N HIS A 510 -36.90 -17.44 -25.20
CA HIS A 510 -35.93 -18.10 -26.09
C HIS A 510 -34.70 -17.25 -26.46
N HIS A 511 -34.68 -15.95 -26.16
CA HIS A 511 -33.68 -15.05 -26.74
C HIS A 511 -32.28 -15.20 -26.13
N ARG A 512 -31.25 -15.16 -26.97
CA ARG A 512 -29.85 -15.29 -26.58
C ARG A 512 -29.16 -13.93 -26.68
N GLY A 513 -29.46 -13.00 -25.77
CA GLY A 513 -28.89 -11.66 -25.85
C GLY A 513 -29.43 -10.68 -24.80
N ILE A 514 -28.97 -9.42 -24.92
CA ILE A 514 -29.33 -8.28 -24.07
C ILE A 514 -30.78 -7.89 -24.38
N PHE A 515 -31.69 -8.10 -23.43
CA PHE A 515 -33.05 -7.55 -23.43
C PHE A 515 -33.13 -6.46 -22.38
N TRP A 516 -33.58 -5.27 -22.77
CA TRP A 516 -33.77 -4.14 -21.86
C TRP A 516 -35.04 -4.39 -21.04
N ALA A 517 -34.95 -4.27 -19.71
CA ALA A 517 -36.10 -4.32 -18.81
C ALA A 517 -37.00 -3.08 -18.94
#